data_AF-A0A3S0AYE3-F1
#
_entry.id   AF-A0A3S0AYE3-F1
#
_cell.length_a   1.000
_cell.length_b   1.000
_cell.length_c   1.000
_cell.angle_alpha   90.00
_cell.angle_beta   90.00
_cell.angle_gamma   90.00
#
_symmetry.space_group_name_H-M   'P 1'
#
loop_
_entity.id
_entity.type
_entity.pdbx_description
1 polymer ?
#
loop_
_entity_poly.entity_id
_entity_poly.type
_entity_poly.pdbx_seq_one_letter_code
_entity_poly.pdbx_strand_id
1 'polypeptide(L)' 'ARHLPFPIDSGGRDQWLLCMNRALDESGADPALLDSLRKALAQVADHMRNRPDHDPPVA' A
#
# COMPACT_ATOMS: atom_id res chain seq x y z
N ALA A 1 9.48 16.46 0.15
CA ALA A 1 8.90 15.11 0.22
C ALA A 1 8.32 14.74 -1.15
N ARG A 2 8.65 13.55 -1.68
CA ARG A 2 8.39 13.17 -3.09
C ARG A 2 6.94 12.77 -3.38
N HIS A 3 6.21 12.25 -2.39
CA HIS A 3 4.83 11.79 -2.53
C HIS A 3 3.77 12.87 -2.27
N LEU A 4 4.12 14.00 -1.63
CA LEU A 4 3.17 15.09 -1.34
C LEU A 4 2.46 15.70 -2.55
N PRO A 5 3.07 15.80 -3.75
CA PRO A 5 2.38 16.33 -4.93
C PRO A 5 1.22 15.47 -5.43
N PHE A 6 1.10 14.21 -4.98
CA PHE A 6 0.09 13.26 -5.45
C PHE A 6 -0.82 12.86 -4.28
N PRO A 7 -2.16 12.96 -4.43
CA PRO A 7 -3.08 12.56 -3.38
C PRO A 7 -3.02 11.04 -3.16
N ILE A 8 -2.86 10.62 -1.91
CA ILE A 8 -2.85 9.22 -1.49
C ILE A 8 -3.81 9.08 -0.31
N ASP A 9 -4.98 8.50 -0.59
CA ASP A 9 -5.98 8.07 0.38
C ASP A 9 -5.85 6.55 0.67
N SER A 10 -6.75 5.97 1.46
CA SER A 10 -6.78 4.52 1.71
C SER A 10 -6.92 3.71 0.41
N GLY A 11 -7.71 4.20 -0.56
CA GLY A 11 -7.93 3.51 -1.83
C GLY A 11 -6.63 3.37 -2.63
N GLY A 12 -5.88 4.46 -2.79
CA GLY A 12 -4.57 4.45 -3.46
C GLY A 12 -3.54 3.58 -2.72
N ARG A 13 -3.53 3.65 -1.38
CA ARG A 13 -2.68 2.81 -0.51
C ARG A 13 -2.99 1.33 -0.67
N ASP A 14 -4.26 0.95 -0.69
CA ASP A 14 -4.70 -0.45 -0.81
C ASP A 14 -4.43 -1.02 -2.20
N GLN A 15 -4.65 -0.24 -3.26
CA GLN A 15 -4.30 -0.64 -4.63
C GLN A 15 -2.79 -0.87 -4.78
N TRP A 16 -1.96 -0.02 -4.19
CA TRP A 16 -0.52 -0.21 -4.20
C TRP A 16 -0.10 -1.48 -3.44
N LEU A 17 -0.67 -1.72 -2.25
CA LEU A 17 -0.41 -2.94 -1.48
C LEU A 17 -0.87 -4.20 -2.21
N LEU A 18 -2.01 -4.16 -2.91
CA LEU A 18 -2.46 -5.26 -3.75
C LEU A 18 -1.42 -5.64 -4.81
N CYS A 19 -0.87 -4.65 -5.52
CA CYS A 19 0.17 -4.87 -6.53
C CYS A 19 1.46 -5.42 -5.90
N MET A 20 1.91 -4.85 -4.77
CA MET A 20 3.12 -5.32 -4.07
C MET A 20 2.96 -6.75 -3.56
N ASN A 21 1.80 -7.07 -2.97
CA ASN A 21 1.49 -8.40 -2.48
C ASN A 21 1.53 -9.45 -3.60
N ARG A 22 0.96 -9.14 -4.78
CA ARG A 22 1.02 -10.02 -5.95
C ARG A 22 2.46 -10.23 -6.43
N ALA A 23 3.25 -9.16 -6.53
CA ALA A 23 4.65 -9.25 -6.94
C ALA A 23 5.49 -10.10 -5.96
N LEU A 24 5.20 -10.00 -4.65
CA LEU A 24 5.82 -10.85 -3.64
C LEU A 24 5.45 -12.33 -3.82
N ASP A 25 4.18 -12.64 -4.06
CA ASP A 25 3.72 -14.01 -4.33
C ASP A 25 4.38 -14.59 -5.59
N GLU A 26 4.51 -13.81 -6.65
CA GLU A 26 5.13 -14.21 -7.92
C GLU A 26 6.65 -14.42 -7.81
N SER A 27 7.31 -13.86 -6.78
CA SER A 27 8.77 -13.94 -6.63
C SER A 27 9.30 -15.33 -6.26
N GLY A 28 8.45 -16.19 -5.66
CA GLY A 28 8.86 -17.51 -5.18
C GLY A 28 9.90 -17.51 -4.06
N ALA A 29 10.08 -16.38 -3.36
CA ALA A 29 11.04 -16.25 -2.26
C ALA A 29 10.58 -16.98 -0.98
N ASP A 30 11.49 -17.06 -0.01
CA ASP A 30 11.22 -17.69 1.29
C ASP A 30 9.98 -17.09 1.99
N PRO A 31 9.03 -17.92 2.48
CA PRO A 31 7.80 -17.43 3.10
C PRO A 31 8.01 -16.50 4.31
N ALA A 32 9.02 -16.75 5.14
CA ALA A 32 9.28 -15.90 6.31
C ALA A 32 9.84 -14.53 5.89
N LEU A 33 10.62 -14.49 4.81
CA LEU A 33 11.03 -13.23 4.18
C LEU A 33 9.82 -12.49 3.59
N LEU A 34 8.94 -13.17 2.87
CA LEU A 34 7.74 -12.57 2.29
C LEU A 34 6.85 -11.94 3.35
N ASP A 35 6.61 -12.63 4.47
CA ASP A 35 5.82 -12.11 5.60
C ASP A 35 6.46 -10.86 6.21
N SER A 36 7.79 -10.84 6.32
CA SER A 36 8.52 -9.68 6.84
C SER A 36 8.41 -8.48 5.90
N LEU A 37 8.52 -8.70 4.59
CA LEU A 37 8.37 -7.67 3.57
C LEU A 37 6.95 -7.12 3.52
N ARG A 38 5.92 -7.97 3.59
CA ARG A 38 4.51 -7.54 3.63
C ARG A 38 4.26 -6.56 4.79
N LYS A 39 4.77 -6.90 5.99
CA LYS A 39 4.65 -6.04 7.18
C LYS A 39 5.36 -4.70 7.00
N ALA A 40 6.60 -4.72 6.48
CA ALA A 40 7.38 -3.51 6.27
C ALA A 40 6.74 -2.60 5.21
N LEU A 41 6.29 -3.17 4.08
CA LEU A 41 5.64 -2.41 3.00
C LEU A 41 4.31 -1.83 3.45
N ALA A 42 3.51 -2.55 4.25
CA ALA A 42 2.27 -2.03 4.83
C ALA A 42 2.52 -0.78 5.68
N GLN A 43 3.53 -0.81 6.56
CA GLN A 43 3.88 0.34 7.41
C GLN A 43 4.32 1.55 6.57
N VAL A 44 5.11 1.31 5.51
CA VAL A 44 5.52 2.38 4.59
C VAL A 44 4.30 2.95 3.86
N ALA A 45 3.41 2.10 3.36
CA ALA A 45 2.22 2.52 2.63
C ALA A 45 1.29 3.39 3.50
N ASP A 46 1.12 3.01 4.77
CA ASP A 46 0.36 3.80 5.75
C ASP A 46 1.00 5.16 6.00
N HIS A 47 2.32 5.22 6.13
CA HIS A 47 3.02 6.48 6.31
C HIS A 47 2.94 7.41 5.08
N MET A 48 2.80 6.85 3.87
CA MET A 48 2.75 7.64 2.63
C MET A 48 1.37 8.26 2.36
N ARG A 49 0.30 7.84 3.06
CA ARG A 49 -1.02 8.49 2.97
C ARG A 49 -0.90 9.97 3.33
N ASN A 50 -1.49 10.82 2.49
CA ASN A 50 -1.41 12.27 2.63
C ASN A 50 -2.76 12.98 2.39
N ARG A 51 -3.84 12.21 2.21
CA ARG A 51 -5.21 12.68 2.12
C ARG A 51 -6.13 11.86 3.03
N PRO A 52 -7.20 12.47 3.58
CA PRO A 52 -8.29 11.71 4.16
C PRO A 52 -9.01 10.89 3.08
N ASP A 53 -9.74 9.88 3.50
CA ASP A 53 -10.55 9.06 2.59
C ASP A 53 -11.71 9.89 2.05
N HIS A 54 -12.00 9.75 0.76
CA HIS A 54 -13.18 10.36 0.17
C HIS A 54 -14.40 9.53 0.60
N ASP A 55 -15.30 10.11 1.38
CA ASP A 55 -16.62 9.51 1.58
C ASP A 55 -17.26 9.35 0.20
N PRO A 56 -17.71 8.14 -0.19
CA PRO A 56 -18.49 8.02 -1.41
C PRO A 56 -19.74 8.91 -1.26
N PRO A 57 -20.19 9.60 -2.32
CA PRO A 57 -21.45 10.33 -2.25
C PRO A 57 -22.53 9.34 -1.82
N VAL A 58 -23.23 9.65 -0.73
CA VAL A 58 -24.43 8.92 -0.32
C VAL A 58 -25.38 8.96 -1.51
N ALA A 59 -25.64 7.78 -2.07
CA ALA A 59 -26.63 7.58 -3.13
C ALA A 59 -28.05 7.78 -2.58
#